data_AF-A0A951FYG6-F1
#
_entry.id   AF-A0A951FYG6-F1
#
_cell.length_a   1.000
_cell.length_b   1.000
_cell.length_c   1.000
_cell.angle_alpha   90.00
_cell.angle_beta   90.00
_cell.angle_gamma   90.00
#
_symmetry.space_group_name_H-M   'P 1'
#
loop_
_entity.id
_entity.type
_entity.pdbx_description
1 polymer ?
#
loop_
_entity_poly.entity_id
_entity_poly.type
_entity_poly.pdbx_seq_one_letter_code
_entity_poly.pdbx_strand_id
1 'polypeptide(L)'
;MAKNSRRREKLSAPTSEYRDPEGNVLTLRGSLTPGARREYADILAGGLEREDAWQRATELLFERLAVAWTISGLEITRQKELLGRYRMASSDERRFVRDTLREHAAEHFPELQAP
;
A
#
# COMPACT_ATOMS: atom_id res chain seq x y z
N MET A 1 -34.28 -23.43 -13.97
CA MET A 1 -32.94 -23.76 -14.50
C MET A 1 -31.91 -22.90 -13.79
N ALA A 2 -31.12 -23.49 -12.88
CA ALA A 2 -30.09 -22.78 -12.13
C ALA A 2 -28.79 -22.75 -12.94
N LYS A 3 -28.28 -21.55 -13.25
CA LYS A 3 -26.95 -21.38 -13.85
C LYS A 3 -25.91 -21.29 -12.73
N ASN A 4 -25.18 -22.38 -12.56
CA ASN A 4 -24.07 -22.53 -11.62
C ASN A 4 -22.87 -21.69 -12.07
N SER A 5 -22.74 -20.48 -11.51
CA SER A 5 -21.55 -19.63 -11.68
C SER A 5 -20.45 -20.15 -10.75
N ARG A 6 -19.56 -21.01 -11.25
CA ARG A 6 -18.33 -21.37 -10.54
C ARG A 6 -17.49 -20.11 -10.37
N ARG A 7 -17.61 -19.48 -9.20
CA ARG A 7 -16.79 -18.35 -8.77
C ARG A 7 -15.37 -18.89 -8.67
N ARG A 8 -14.56 -18.63 -9.68
CA ARG A 8 -13.13 -18.94 -9.69
C ARG A 8 -12.54 -18.30 -8.44
N GLU A 9 -12.17 -19.09 -7.44
CA GLU A 9 -11.45 -18.63 -6.27
C GLU A 9 -10.17 -17.97 -6.81
N LYS A 10 -10.18 -16.64 -6.83
CA LYS A 10 -9.00 -15.87 -7.24
C LYS A 10 -7.96 -16.16 -6.17
N LEU A 11 -6.84 -16.77 -6.57
CA LEU A 11 -5.64 -16.83 -5.74
C LEU A 11 -5.29 -15.39 -5.38
N SER A 12 -5.64 -14.98 -4.15
CA SER A 12 -5.26 -13.69 -3.60
C SER A 12 -3.85 -13.82 -3.05
N ALA A 13 -3.05 -12.78 -3.24
CA ALA A 13 -1.74 -12.73 -2.61
C ALA A 13 -1.88 -12.76 -1.09
N PRO A 14 -0.91 -13.35 -0.36
CA PRO A 14 -0.90 -13.27 1.10
C PRO A 14 -0.92 -11.81 1.54
N THR A 15 -1.59 -11.55 2.65
CA THR A 15 -1.69 -10.22 3.26
C THR A 15 -1.10 -10.21 4.66
N SER A 16 -0.48 -9.10 5.03
CA SER A 16 0.09 -8.84 6.36
C SER A 16 -0.62 -7.65 6.98
N GLU A 17 -0.92 -7.73 8.28
CA GLU A 17 -1.57 -6.67 9.05
C GLU A 17 -0.54 -5.96 9.94
N TYR A 18 -0.58 -4.63 9.93
CA TYR A 18 0.27 -3.76 10.74
C TYR A 18 -0.59 -2.88 11.61
N ARG A 19 -0.24 -2.76 12.89
CA ARG A 19 -1.03 -2.04 13.89
C ARG A 19 -0.25 -0.85 14.43
N ASP A 20 -0.91 0.29 14.52
CA ASP A 20 -0.36 1.45 15.21
C ASP A 20 -0.76 1.46 16.71
N PRO A 21 -0.15 2.35 17.53
CA PRO A 21 -0.48 2.46 18.95
C PRO A 21 -1.93 2.87 19.25
N GLU A 22 -2.62 3.50 18.29
CA GLU A 22 -4.02 3.92 18.42
C GLU A 22 -5.01 2.77 18.08
N GLY A 23 -4.50 1.63 17.61
CA GLY A 23 -5.28 0.46 17.23
C GLY A 23 -5.77 0.49 15.78
N ASN A 24 -5.29 1.42 14.96
CA ASN A 24 -5.55 1.41 13.52
C ASN A 24 -4.78 0.24 12.89
N VAL A 25 -5.35 -0.34 11.83
CA VAL A 25 -4.81 -1.54 11.17
C VAL A 25 -4.64 -1.29 9.69
N LEU A 26 -3.41 -1.28 9.20
CA LEU A 26 -3.09 -1.24 7.77
C LEU A 26 -2.81 -2.66 7.27
N THR A 27 -3.55 -3.09 6.25
CA THR A 27 -3.35 -4.41 5.62
C THR A 27 -2.68 -4.24 4.27
N LEU A 28 -1.53 -4.89 4.09
CA LEU A 28 -0.74 -4.86 2.86
C LEU A 28 -0.70 -6.24 2.20
N ARG A 29 -0.71 -6.28 0.86
CA ARG A 29 -0.47 -7.52 0.10
C ARG A 29 1.03 -7.75 -0.13
N GLY A 30 1.51 -8.97 0.09
CA GLY A 30 2.90 -9.38 -0.14
C GLY A 30 3.23 -9.65 -1.62
N SER A 31 2.53 -9.03 -2.57
CA SER A 31 2.86 -9.16 -4.00
C SER A 31 2.80 -7.83 -4.73
N LEU A 32 3.81 -7.57 -5.56
CA LEU A 32 3.90 -6.39 -6.40
C LEU A 32 4.30 -6.82 -7.80
N THR A 33 3.62 -6.31 -8.83
CA THR A 33 3.91 -6.70 -10.22
C THR A 33 5.25 -6.12 -10.67
N PRO A 34 5.96 -6.76 -11.62
CA PRO A 34 7.21 -6.22 -12.16
C PRO A 34 7.04 -4.80 -12.74
N GLY A 35 5.90 -4.53 -13.38
CA GLY A 35 5.58 -3.20 -13.90
C GLY A 35 5.46 -2.15 -12.80
N ALA A 36 4.79 -2.46 -11.68
CA ALA A 36 4.69 -1.55 -10.54
C ALA A 36 6.04 -1.31 -9.86
N ARG A 37 6.90 -2.34 -9.77
CA ARG A 37 8.28 -2.19 -9.27
C ARG A 37 9.10 -1.24 -10.15
N ARG A 38 8.98 -1.36 -11.48
CA ARG A 38 9.68 -0.49 -12.43
C ARG A 38 9.17 0.95 -12.35
N GLU A 39 7.85 1.14 -12.29
CA GLU A 39 7.20 2.44 -12.15
C GLU A 39 7.64 3.15 -10.87
N TYR A 40 7.73 2.42 -9.75
CA TYR A 40 8.26 2.94 -8.49
C TYR A 40 9.70 3.44 -8.63
N ALA A 41 10.59 2.62 -9.21
CA ALA A 41 11.99 2.99 -9.39
C ALA A 41 12.17 4.21 -10.32
N ASP A 42 11.34 4.32 -11.35
CA ASP A 42 11.37 5.45 -12.30
C ASP A 42 10.94 6.76 -11.63
N ILE A 43 9.84 6.74 -10.87
CA ILE A 43 9.36 7.92 -10.12
C ILE A 43 10.41 8.36 -9.09
N LEU A 44 11.00 7.41 -8.37
CA LEU A 44 12.00 7.70 -7.35
C LEU A 44 13.28 8.31 -7.94
N ALA A 45 13.67 7.90 -9.15
CA ALA A 45 14.84 8.41 -9.86
C ALA A 45 14.59 9.74 -10.61
N GLY A 46 13.35 9.99 -11.05
CA GLY A 46 13.02 11.03 -12.05
C GLY A 46 12.53 12.38 -11.52
N GLY A 47 12.40 12.57 -10.20
CA GLY A 47 11.87 13.83 -9.65
C GLY A 47 12.80 15.03 -9.85
N LEU A 48 12.24 16.15 -10.32
CA LEU A 48 12.93 17.46 -10.35
C LEU A 48 13.34 17.93 -8.94
N GLU A 49 12.55 17.54 -7.93
CA GLU A 49 12.77 17.77 -6.50
C GLU A 49 12.71 16.41 -5.77
N ARG A 50 13.71 16.11 -4.94
CA ARG A 50 13.82 14.77 -4.28
C ARG A 50 12.64 14.47 -3.37
N GLU A 51 12.14 15.46 -2.64
CA GLU A 51 11.05 15.29 -1.69
C GLU A 51 9.72 14.96 -2.39
N ASP A 52 9.43 15.63 -3.51
CA ASP A 52 8.24 15.37 -4.33
C ASP A 52 8.31 13.99 -5.01
N ALA A 53 9.49 13.60 -5.54
CA ALA A 53 9.70 12.26 -6.09
C ALA A 53 9.42 11.18 -5.05
N TRP A 54 9.97 11.35 -3.84
CA TRP A 54 9.83 10.39 -2.76
C TRP A 54 8.39 10.31 -2.25
N GLN A 55 7.67 11.44 -2.18
CA GLN A 55 6.25 11.45 -1.86
C GLN A 55 5.42 10.69 -2.90
N ARG A 56 5.63 10.96 -4.21
CA ARG A 56 4.91 10.27 -5.29
C ARG A 56 5.21 8.78 -5.33
N ALA A 57 6.47 8.40 -5.13
CA ALA A 57 6.88 7.00 -5.07
C ALA A 57 6.21 6.27 -3.89
N THR A 58 6.12 6.94 -2.73
CA THR A 58 5.42 6.41 -1.55
C THR A 58 3.92 6.26 -1.80
N GLU A 59 3.27 7.27 -2.39
CA GLU A 59 1.86 7.18 -2.77
C GLU A 59 1.60 6.02 -3.73
N LEU A 60 2.50 5.78 -4.68
CA LEU A 60 2.40 4.65 -5.59
C LEU A 60 2.49 3.33 -4.82
N LEU A 61 3.49 3.15 -3.94
CA LEU A 61 3.60 1.91 -3.15
C LEU A 61 2.34 1.68 -2.31
N PHE A 62 1.85 2.71 -1.64
CA PHE A 62 0.60 2.64 -0.89
C PHE A 62 -0.55 2.20 -1.80
N GLU A 63 -0.71 2.81 -2.98
CA GLU A 63 -1.77 2.46 -3.92
C GLU A 63 -1.69 1.00 -4.41
N ARG A 64 -0.47 0.47 -4.57
CA ARG A 64 -0.28 -0.90 -5.09
C ARG A 64 -0.38 -1.97 -4.00
N LEU A 65 -0.02 -1.64 -2.75
CA LEU A 65 0.12 -2.59 -1.65
C LEU A 65 -1.03 -2.54 -0.65
N ALA A 66 -1.63 -1.39 -0.37
CA ALA A 66 -2.70 -1.29 0.60
C ALA A 66 -3.98 -1.94 0.07
N VAL A 67 -4.53 -2.88 0.85
CA VAL A 67 -5.79 -3.56 0.53
C VAL A 67 -6.92 -3.24 1.51
N ALA A 68 -6.57 -2.86 2.74
CA ALA A 68 -7.50 -2.36 3.73
C ALA A 68 -6.79 -1.43 4.72
N TRP A 69 -7.52 -0.46 5.26
CA TRP A 69 -7.07 0.36 6.38
C TRP A 69 -8.24 0.62 7.31
N THR A 70 -8.15 0.08 8.53
CA THR A 70 -9.13 0.31 9.60
C THR A 70 -8.64 1.44 10.47
N ILE A 71 -9.44 2.50 10.59
CA ILE A 71 -9.11 3.67 11.40
C ILE A 71 -10.28 3.97 12.32
N SER A 72 -10.03 4.05 13.63
CA SER A 72 -11.09 4.26 14.63
C SER A 72 -12.28 3.30 14.46
N GLY A 73 -12.00 2.05 14.10
CA GLY A 73 -13.01 1.01 13.86
C GLY A 73 -13.72 1.07 12.50
N LEU A 74 -13.41 2.04 11.64
CA LEU A 74 -13.96 2.12 10.29
C LEU A 74 -12.98 1.51 9.28
N GLU A 75 -13.39 0.40 8.65
CA GLU A 75 -12.61 -0.26 7.60
C GLU A 75 -12.82 0.40 6.23
N ILE A 76 -11.72 0.77 5.58
CA ILE A 76 -11.68 1.28 4.21
C ILE A 76 -10.99 0.25 3.31
N THR A 77 -11.67 -0.23 2.27
CA THR A 77 -11.13 -1.24 1.34
C THR A 77 -11.10 -0.81 -0.12
N ARG A 78 -11.79 0.29 -0.47
CA ARG A 78 -11.80 0.78 -1.84
C ARG A 78 -10.54 1.59 -2.12
N GLN A 79 -9.82 1.26 -3.19
CA GLN A 79 -8.52 1.87 -3.51
C GLN A 79 -8.53 3.40 -3.57
N LYS A 80 -9.55 3.97 -4.22
CA LYS A 80 -9.69 5.43 -4.33
C LYS A 80 -9.92 6.09 -2.97
N GLU A 81 -10.65 5.42 -2.09
CA GLU A 81 -10.95 5.88 -0.74
C GLU A 81 -9.71 5.73 0.16
N LEU A 82 -8.96 4.63 0.03
CA LEU A 82 -7.66 4.42 0.70
C LEU A 82 -6.69 5.55 0.34
N LEU A 83 -6.48 5.82 -0.95
CA LEU A 83 -5.56 6.87 -1.38
C LEU A 83 -6.03 8.26 -0.94
N GLY A 84 -7.33 8.53 -1.03
CA GLY A 84 -7.93 9.76 -0.50
C GLY A 84 -7.67 9.93 0.99
N ARG A 85 -7.84 8.86 1.77
CA ARG A 85 -7.60 8.85 3.21
C ARG A 85 -6.13 9.05 3.57
N TYR A 86 -5.21 8.44 2.83
CA TYR A 86 -3.77 8.64 3.01
C TYR A 86 -3.35 10.09 2.76
N ARG A 87 -3.89 10.73 1.71
CA ARG A 87 -3.61 12.15 1.42
C ARG A 87 -4.09 13.10 2.51
N MET A 88 -5.23 12.78 3.14
CA MET A 88 -5.82 13.55 4.24
C MET A 88 -5.29 13.16 5.62
N ALA A 89 -4.43 12.14 5.70
CA ALA A 89 -3.97 11.59 6.96
C ALA A 89 -3.15 12.60 7.76
N SER A 90 -3.18 12.44 9.09
CA SER A 90 -2.37 13.22 10.01
C SER A 90 -0.87 12.97 9.76
N SER A 91 0.00 13.80 10.33
CA SER A 91 1.45 13.57 10.23
C SER A 91 1.89 12.27 10.89
N ASP A 92 1.22 11.86 11.98
CA ASP A 92 1.52 10.61 12.69
C ASP A 92 1.07 9.39 11.88
N GLU A 93 -0.16 9.42 11.36
CA GLU A 93 -0.69 8.37 10.48
C GLU A 93 0.17 8.21 9.22
N ARG A 94 0.59 9.32 8.59
CA ARG A 94 1.50 9.27 7.44
C ARG A 94 2.85 8.69 7.81
N ARG A 95 3.36 9.01 9.00
CA ARG A 95 4.61 8.41 9.49
C ARG A 95 4.44 6.90 9.66
N PHE A 96 3.38 6.45 10.34
CA PHE A 96 3.04 5.03 10.50
C PHE A 96 2.97 4.30 9.15
N VAL A 97 2.25 4.85 8.17
CA VAL A 97 2.13 4.25 6.84
C VAL A 97 3.51 4.13 6.17
N ARG A 98 4.34 5.16 6.23
CA ARG A 98 5.68 5.13 5.62
C ARG A 98 6.61 4.11 6.29
N ASP A 99 6.66 4.09 7.62
CA ASP A 99 7.45 3.13 8.38
C ASP A 99 6.99 1.69 8.06
N THR A 100 5.68 1.47 7.97
CA THR A 100 5.08 0.18 7.58
C THR A 100 5.44 -0.22 6.15
N LEU A 101 5.34 0.69 5.18
CA LEU A 101 5.71 0.42 3.79
C LEU A 101 7.19 0.10 3.65
N ARG A 102 8.05 0.78 4.40
CA ARG A 102 9.49 0.51 4.46
C ARG A 102 9.78 -0.89 5.00
N GLU A 103 9.18 -1.25 6.14
CA GLU A 103 9.33 -2.58 6.73
C GLU A 103 8.82 -3.68 5.78
N HIS A 104 7.61 -3.51 5.25
CA HIS A 104 7.00 -4.47 4.33
C HIS A 104 7.80 -4.62 3.03
N ALA A 105 8.31 -3.52 2.48
CA ALA A 105 9.14 -3.57 1.27
C ALA A 105 10.47 -4.28 1.53
N ALA A 106 11.12 -4.03 2.67
CA ALA A 106 12.37 -4.70 3.02
C ALA A 106 12.20 -6.22 3.19
N GLU A 107 11.06 -6.67 3.73
CA GLU A 107 10.76 -8.09 3.92
C GLU A 107 10.36 -8.80 2.62
N HIS A 108 9.46 -8.20 1.84
CA HIS A 108 8.84 -8.86 0.68
C HIS A 108 9.46 -8.53 -0.68
N PHE A 109 10.14 -7.38 -0.79
CA PHE A 109 10.69 -6.86 -2.04
C PHE A 109 12.10 -6.29 -1.81
N PRO A 110 13.08 -7.10 -1.36
CA PRO A 110 14.41 -6.63 -0.98
C PRO A 110 15.18 -5.96 -2.13
N GLU A 111 14.76 -6.14 -3.38
CA GLU A 111 15.32 -5.44 -4.53
C GLU A 111 14.84 -3.98 -4.68
N LEU A 112 13.78 -3.57 -3.97
CA LEU A 112 13.29 -2.19 -4.01
C LEU A 112 14.10 -1.33 -3.05
N GLN A 113 14.43 -0.12 -3.50
CA GLN A 113 14.86 0.93 -2.59
C GLN A 113 13.68 1.23 -1.66
N ALA A 114 13.85 1.09 -0.35
CA ALA A 114 12.78 1.41 0.57
C ALA A 114 12.52 2.94 0.57
N PRO A 115 11.25 3.38 0.70
CA PRO A 115 10.96 4.78 0.97
C PRO A 115 11.62 5.16 2.29
#